data_AF-A0A2G2UVB3-F1
#
_entry.id   AF-A0A2G2UVB3-F1
#
_cell.length_a   1.000
_cell.length_b   1.000
_cell.length_c   1.000
_cell.angle_alpha   90.00
_cell.angle_beta   90.00
_cell.angle_gamma   90.00
#
_symmetry.space_group_name_H-M   'P 1'
#
loop_
_entity.id
_entity.type
_entity.pdbx_description
1 polymer ?
#
loop_
_entity_poly.entity_id
_entity_poly.type
_entity_poly.pdbx_seq_one_letter_code
_entity_poly.pdbx_strand_id
1 'polypeptide(L)'
;MSYTRTCISGLFLLFLTLTCEAYSGFIGVKDTHFELNGSPFLFNGFNSYWLMHVAAEPTERYKVTEVLKDASAAGLSVCRTWAFSDGGDRALRISPGVYDERVFQGLDFVISEAKKYGVRLILSFVNQWNDFGGKAQYVQWARNAGAYISNDDDFYTHPLLKKYYKNHIEKVITRLNSITRVAYKDDPTIMAWELMNEPRDQADYSGKTVNVSSNSSSSF
;
A
#
# COMPACT_ATOMS: atom_id res chain seq x y z
N MET A 1 49.25 48.16 -45.92
CA MET A 1 47.92 47.54 -46.05
C MET A 1 48.12 46.03 -46.06
N SER A 2 48.23 45.40 -44.90
CA SER A 2 47.16 44.71 -44.15
C SER A 2 46.45 43.63 -44.96
N TYR A 3 46.63 42.35 -44.60
CA TYR A 3 45.60 41.52 -43.95
C TYR A 3 46.15 40.09 -43.78
N THR A 4 46.63 39.77 -42.57
CA THR A 4 46.93 38.39 -42.15
C THR A 4 45.63 37.81 -41.56
N ARG A 5 45.02 36.83 -42.24
CA ARG A 5 43.88 36.08 -41.71
C ARG A 5 44.40 34.95 -40.81
N THR A 6 44.25 35.12 -39.51
CA THR A 6 44.46 34.05 -38.52
C THR A 6 43.16 33.25 -38.40
N CYS A 7 43.16 31.99 -38.85
CA CYS A 7 42.08 31.05 -38.57
C CYS A 7 42.19 30.58 -37.12
N ILE A 8 41.22 30.98 -36.28
CA ILE A 8 41.04 30.41 -34.94
C ILE A 8 40.10 29.21 -35.11
N SER A 9 40.68 28.01 -35.16
CA SER A 9 39.93 26.75 -35.03
C SER A 9 39.46 26.60 -33.59
N GLY A 10 38.21 26.96 -33.33
CA GLY A 10 37.55 26.77 -32.03
C GLY A 10 37.25 25.28 -31.80
N LEU A 11 37.92 24.68 -30.81
CA LEU A 11 37.63 23.34 -30.34
C LEU A 11 36.35 23.39 -29.49
N PHE A 12 35.22 22.93 -30.04
CA PHE A 12 33.97 22.78 -29.29
C PHE A 12 34.08 21.52 -28.41
N LEU A 13 34.38 21.70 -27.12
CA LEU A 13 34.29 20.64 -26.12
C LEU A 13 32.82 20.43 -25.76
N LEU A 14 32.22 19.39 -26.32
CA LEU A 14 30.88 18.94 -25.97
C LEU A 14 30.96 18.28 -24.58
N PHE A 15 30.61 19.02 -23.53
CA PHE A 15 30.39 18.42 -22.21
C PHE A 15 29.11 17.59 -22.26
N LEU A 16 29.26 16.27 -22.42
CA LEU A 16 28.16 15.33 -22.25
C LEU A 16 27.85 15.27 -20.75
N THR A 17 26.91 16.09 -20.28
CA THR A 17 26.36 15.95 -18.94
C THR A 17 25.53 14.67 -18.91
N LEU A 18 26.12 13.58 -18.40
CA LEU A 18 25.38 12.39 -17.98
C LEU A 18 24.52 12.79 -16.78
N THR A 19 23.29 13.22 -17.04
CA THR A 19 22.26 13.29 -16.01
C THR A 19 21.88 11.86 -15.64
N CYS A 20 22.43 11.36 -14.53
CA CYS A 20 21.92 10.16 -13.90
C CYS A 20 20.56 10.51 -13.28
N GLU A 21 19.46 10.24 -13.97
CA GLU A 21 18.15 10.29 -13.34
C GLU A 21 18.11 9.20 -12.26
N ALA A 22 18.14 9.64 -11.00
CA ALA A 22 17.91 8.75 -9.87
C ALA A 22 16.43 8.34 -9.89
N TYR A 23 16.14 7.16 -10.44
CA TYR A 23 14.79 6.64 -10.43
C TYR A 23 14.34 6.29 -9.01
N SER A 24 13.15 6.74 -8.63
CA SER A 24 12.58 6.54 -7.29
C SER A 24 12.26 5.06 -6.98
N GLY A 25 12.18 4.20 -7.99
CA GLY A 25 11.83 2.79 -7.88
C GLY A 25 10.33 2.53 -7.66
N PHE A 26 9.54 3.57 -7.44
CA PHE A 26 8.08 3.49 -7.35
C PHE A 26 7.46 3.29 -8.72
N ILE A 27 6.35 2.56 -8.75
CA ILE A 27 5.51 2.48 -9.95
C ILE A 27 4.73 3.78 -10.07
N GLY A 28 4.89 4.44 -11.21
CA GLY A 28 4.13 5.62 -11.59
C GLY A 28 2.96 5.30 -12.52
N VAL A 29 2.13 6.30 -12.77
CA VAL A 29 1.09 6.26 -13.79
C VAL A 29 1.42 7.33 -14.83
N LYS A 30 1.41 6.94 -16.11
CA LYS A 30 1.50 7.85 -17.24
C LYS A 30 0.36 7.56 -18.19
N ASP A 31 -0.49 8.57 -18.39
CA ASP A 31 -1.74 8.45 -19.12
C ASP A 31 -2.58 7.26 -18.60
N THR A 32 -2.71 6.21 -19.41
CA THR A 32 -3.48 4.99 -19.10
C THR A 32 -2.59 3.78 -18.78
N HIS A 33 -1.30 3.98 -18.52
CA HIS A 33 -0.33 2.90 -18.30
C HIS A 33 0.44 3.08 -17.00
N PHE A 34 0.89 1.95 -16.42
CA PHE A 34 1.87 1.97 -15.34
C PHE A 34 3.28 2.04 -15.93
N GLU A 35 4.17 2.79 -15.26
CA GLU A 35 5.59 2.87 -15.61
C GLU A 35 6.46 2.57 -14.39
N LEU A 36 7.60 1.91 -14.62
CA LEU A 36 8.66 1.73 -13.65
C LEU A 36 9.97 2.15 -14.31
N ASN A 37 10.62 3.15 -13.73
CA ASN A 37 11.89 3.70 -14.20
C ASN A 37 11.89 4.05 -15.71
N GLY A 38 10.84 4.75 -16.15
CA GLY A 38 10.66 5.19 -17.54
C GLY A 38 10.27 4.09 -18.54
N SER A 39 10.08 2.84 -18.08
CA SER A 39 9.65 1.72 -18.92
C SER A 39 8.22 1.28 -18.56
N PRO A 40 7.41 0.79 -19.53
CA PRO A 40 6.10 0.23 -19.23
C PRO A 40 6.17 -0.89 -18.19
N PHE A 41 5.33 -0.81 -17.16
CA PHE A 41 5.16 -1.87 -16.17
C PHE A 41 3.87 -2.64 -16.46
N LEU A 42 4.00 -3.93 -16.79
CA LEU A 42 2.85 -4.79 -17.04
C LEU A 42 2.39 -5.47 -15.74
N PHE A 43 1.13 -5.24 -15.40
CA PHE A 43 0.48 -5.89 -14.27
C PHE A 43 0.16 -7.35 -14.61
N ASN A 44 0.77 -8.27 -13.89
CA ASN A 44 0.40 -9.69 -13.89
C ASN A 44 0.43 -10.16 -12.43
N GLY A 45 -0.71 -10.49 -11.85
CA GLY A 45 -0.79 -10.58 -10.39
C GLY A 45 -1.75 -11.60 -9.84
N PHE A 46 -1.78 -11.67 -8.51
CA PHE A 46 -2.56 -12.63 -7.75
C PHE A 46 -3.05 -12.01 -6.43
N ASN A 47 -4.05 -12.64 -5.83
CA ASN A 47 -4.52 -12.28 -4.49
C ASN A 47 -4.01 -13.30 -3.48
N SER A 48 -3.47 -12.84 -2.36
CA SER A 48 -3.11 -13.68 -1.21
C SER A 48 -3.36 -12.88 0.06
N TYR A 49 -4.62 -12.81 0.44
CA TYR A 49 -5.07 -11.96 1.55
C TYR A 49 -4.51 -12.37 2.93
N TRP A 50 -4.06 -13.62 3.06
CA TRP A 50 -3.70 -14.27 4.32
C TRP A 50 -2.23 -14.07 4.74
N LEU A 51 -1.39 -13.43 3.91
CA LEU A 51 0.07 -13.41 4.11
C LEU A 51 0.48 -12.86 5.49
N MET A 52 -0.08 -11.72 5.91
CA MET A 52 0.21 -11.14 7.23
C MET A 52 -0.24 -12.04 8.38
N HIS A 53 -1.45 -12.63 8.27
CA HIS A 53 -2.00 -13.51 9.31
C HIS A 53 -1.14 -14.77 9.52
N VAL A 54 -0.64 -15.35 8.43
CA VAL A 54 0.29 -16.49 8.49
C VAL A 54 1.66 -16.06 9.02
N ALA A 55 2.20 -14.94 8.53
CA ALA A 55 3.51 -14.43 8.95
C ALA A 55 3.58 -13.96 10.42
N ALA A 56 2.42 -13.75 11.06
CA ALA A 56 2.32 -13.47 12.49
C ALA A 56 2.82 -14.64 13.35
N GLU A 57 2.87 -15.86 12.80
CA GLU A 57 3.51 -17.01 13.43
C GLU A 57 4.90 -17.25 12.81
N PRO A 58 6.00 -17.01 13.55
CA PRO A 58 7.35 -17.17 13.00
C PRO A 58 7.64 -18.53 12.37
N THR A 59 7.08 -19.63 12.92
CA THR A 59 7.27 -20.97 12.38
C THR A 59 6.56 -21.20 11.05
N GLU A 60 5.62 -20.33 10.67
CA GLU A 60 4.81 -20.45 9.45
C GLU A 60 5.26 -19.49 8.34
N ARG A 61 6.20 -18.58 8.63
CA ARG A 61 6.71 -17.57 7.68
C ARG A 61 7.27 -18.17 6.39
N TYR A 62 7.79 -19.39 6.43
CA TYR A 62 8.29 -20.08 5.24
C TYR A 62 7.22 -20.21 4.15
N LYS A 63 5.93 -20.33 4.51
CA LYS A 63 4.82 -20.41 3.54
C LYS A 63 4.67 -19.12 2.72
N VAL A 64 4.91 -17.97 3.36
CA VAL A 64 4.92 -16.65 2.68
C VAL A 64 6.11 -16.55 1.72
N THR A 65 7.29 -17.00 2.17
CA THR A 65 8.48 -17.08 1.31
C THR A 65 8.23 -17.98 0.09
N GLU A 66 7.66 -19.16 0.28
CA GLU A 66 7.38 -20.12 -0.79
C GLU A 66 6.42 -19.54 -1.82
N VAL A 67 5.26 -18.99 -1.41
CA VAL A 67 4.29 -18.46 -2.37
C VAL A 67 4.83 -17.26 -3.16
N LEU A 68 5.60 -16.36 -2.52
CA LEU A 68 6.21 -15.21 -3.22
C LEU A 68 7.31 -15.65 -4.17
N LYS A 69 8.10 -16.65 -3.78
CA LYS A 69 9.13 -17.26 -4.64
C LYS A 69 8.48 -17.93 -5.86
N ASP A 70 7.45 -18.73 -5.65
CA ASP A 70 6.76 -19.45 -6.72
C ASP A 70 6.04 -18.49 -7.67
N ALA A 71 5.40 -17.43 -7.14
CA ALA A 71 4.79 -16.38 -7.93
C ALA A 71 5.82 -15.68 -8.84
N SER A 72 6.98 -15.34 -8.28
CA SER A 72 8.09 -14.74 -9.03
C SER A 72 8.61 -15.69 -10.13
N ALA A 73 8.79 -16.98 -9.81
CA ALA A 73 9.18 -18.00 -10.78
C ALA A 73 8.15 -18.21 -11.91
N ALA A 74 6.87 -17.98 -11.63
CA ALA A 74 5.79 -18.01 -12.61
C ALA A 74 5.61 -16.69 -13.40
N GLY A 75 6.43 -15.67 -13.13
CA GLY A 75 6.34 -14.36 -13.80
C GLY A 75 5.19 -13.47 -13.32
N LEU A 76 4.66 -13.71 -12.11
CA LEU A 76 3.71 -12.82 -11.46
C LEU A 76 4.46 -11.67 -10.78
N SER A 77 4.10 -10.44 -11.13
CA SER A 77 4.77 -9.20 -10.72
C SER A 77 4.07 -8.47 -9.57
N VAL A 78 2.78 -8.74 -9.30
CA VAL A 78 2.02 -8.02 -8.27
C VAL A 78 1.20 -8.96 -7.37
N CYS A 79 1.28 -8.80 -6.06
CA CYS A 79 0.44 -9.46 -5.08
C CYS A 79 -0.47 -8.45 -4.37
N ARG A 80 -1.78 -8.70 -4.37
CA ARG A 80 -2.74 -7.97 -3.55
C ARG A 80 -2.97 -8.71 -2.23
N THR A 81 -2.83 -8.01 -1.10
CA THR A 81 -2.97 -8.56 0.24
C THR A 81 -3.55 -7.54 1.24
N TRP A 82 -3.86 -8.01 2.45
CA TRP A 82 -4.43 -7.20 3.52
C TRP A 82 -3.36 -6.57 4.41
N ALA A 83 -3.50 -5.26 4.66
CA ALA A 83 -2.82 -4.54 5.73
C ALA A 83 -3.76 -4.26 6.91
N PHE A 84 -4.81 -5.07 7.05
CA PHE A 84 -5.75 -5.05 8.16
C PHE A 84 -6.02 -6.47 8.69
N SER A 85 -6.39 -6.52 9.96
CA SER A 85 -7.02 -7.66 10.62
C SER A 85 -7.58 -7.11 11.94
N ASP A 86 -8.90 -6.94 12.00
CA ASP A 86 -9.58 -6.10 12.99
C ASP A 86 -10.37 -6.95 13.98
N GLY A 87 -9.88 -7.04 15.21
CA GLY A 87 -10.42 -7.94 16.22
C GLY A 87 -10.26 -9.43 15.87
N GLY A 88 -10.62 -10.30 16.81
CA GLY A 88 -10.55 -11.76 16.62
C GLY A 88 -9.14 -12.36 16.72
N ASP A 89 -8.98 -13.55 16.14
CA ASP A 89 -7.72 -14.29 16.16
C ASP A 89 -6.64 -13.61 15.32
N ARG A 90 -5.43 -13.48 15.88
CA ARG A 90 -4.28 -12.80 15.26
C ARG A 90 -4.66 -11.46 14.62
N ALA A 91 -5.45 -10.67 15.35
CA ALA A 91 -5.80 -9.31 14.96
C ALA A 91 -4.54 -8.45 14.85
N LEU A 92 -4.38 -7.75 13.73
CA LEU A 92 -3.40 -6.66 13.61
C LEU A 92 -3.78 -5.53 14.56
N ARG A 93 -5.08 -5.19 14.58
CA ARG A 93 -5.63 -4.16 15.45
C ARG A 93 -6.64 -4.79 16.40
N ILE A 94 -6.27 -4.81 17.68
CA ILE A 94 -7.05 -5.39 18.76
C ILE A 94 -8.25 -4.50 19.09
N SER A 95 -8.02 -3.18 19.12
CA SER A 95 -9.02 -2.14 19.32
C SER A 95 -8.54 -0.82 18.69
N PRO A 96 -9.38 0.23 18.59
CA PRO A 96 -8.97 1.48 17.96
C PRO A 96 -7.71 2.07 18.61
N GLY A 97 -6.62 2.15 17.84
CA GLY A 97 -5.32 2.67 18.30
C GLY A 97 -4.39 1.65 18.98
N VAL A 98 -4.85 0.41 19.21
CA VAL A 98 -4.07 -0.65 19.85
C VAL A 98 -3.77 -1.75 18.84
N TYR A 99 -2.49 -2.02 18.62
CA TYR A 99 -1.99 -2.95 17.60
C TYR A 99 -1.18 -4.08 18.21
N ASP A 100 -1.31 -5.29 17.66
CA ASP A 100 -0.40 -6.39 17.96
C ASP A 100 0.88 -6.24 17.12
N GLU A 101 1.97 -5.86 17.78
CA GLU A 101 3.27 -5.63 17.13
C GLU A 101 3.82 -6.91 16.47
N ARG A 102 3.51 -8.09 17.01
CA ARG A 102 3.92 -9.37 16.39
C ARG A 102 3.24 -9.58 15.04
N VAL A 103 1.95 -9.24 14.93
CA VAL A 103 1.21 -9.32 13.66
C VAL A 103 1.71 -8.25 12.69
N PHE A 104 2.02 -7.05 13.18
CA PHE A 104 2.60 -5.97 12.38
C PHE A 104 3.99 -6.36 11.82
N GLN A 105 4.82 -7.06 12.60
CA GLN A 105 6.07 -7.66 12.13
C GLN A 105 5.85 -8.79 11.11
N GLY A 106 4.69 -9.43 11.13
CA GLY A 106 4.25 -10.32 10.05
C GLY A 106 4.14 -9.58 8.73
N LEU A 107 3.50 -8.40 8.72
CA LEU A 107 3.43 -7.56 7.52
C LEU A 107 4.81 -7.02 7.10
N ASP A 108 5.69 -6.70 8.06
CA ASP A 108 7.08 -6.32 7.75
C ASP A 108 7.80 -7.42 6.97
N PHE A 109 7.61 -8.66 7.40
CA PHE A 109 8.19 -9.84 6.77
C PHE A 109 7.67 -10.03 5.35
N VAL A 110 6.35 -9.91 5.16
CA VAL A 110 5.72 -9.98 3.82
C VAL A 110 6.33 -8.96 2.86
N ILE A 111 6.48 -7.70 3.27
CA ILE A 111 7.09 -6.66 2.44
C ILE A 111 8.56 -6.99 2.15
N SER A 112 9.31 -7.45 3.15
CA SER A 112 10.72 -7.80 2.97
C SER A 112 10.94 -8.96 1.99
N GLU A 113 10.09 -9.99 2.03
CA GLU A 113 10.18 -11.12 1.11
C GLU A 113 9.65 -10.78 -0.28
N ALA A 114 8.60 -9.95 -0.38
CA ALA A 114 8.12 -9.45 -1.66
C ALA A 114 9.22 -8.65 -2.38
N LYS A 115 9.95 -7.80 -1.64
CA LYS A 115 11.13 -7.09 -2.14
C LYS A 115 12.20 -8.05 -2.66
N LYS A 116 12.52 -9.09 -1.88
CA LYS A 116 13.54 -10.08 -2.22
C LYS A 116 13.23 -10.84 -3.51
N TYR A 117 11.96 -11.13 -3.79
CA TYR A 117 11.54 -11.85 -4.99
C TYR A 117 11.02 -10.93 -6.11
N GLY A 118 11.16 -9.61 -5.97
CA GLY A 118 10.75 -8.66 -6.99
C GLY A 118 9.23 -8.58 -7.21
N VAL A 119 8.43 -8.99 -6.23
CA VAL A 119 6.97 -8.91 -6.27
C VAL A 119 6.53 -7.58 -5.65
N ARG A 120 5.67 -6.84 -6.35
CA ARG A 120 5.08 -5.58 -5.88
C ARG A 120 3.81 -5.83 -5.08
N LEU A 121 3.50 -4.96 -4.13
CA LEU A 121 2.34 -5.14 -3.24
C LEU A 121 1.26 -4.09 -3.45
N ILE A 122 0.00 -4.55 -3.48
CA ILE A 122 -1.18 -3.71 -3.24
C ILE A 122 -1.70 -4.04 -1.85
N LEU A 123 -1.76 -3.03 -0.97
CA LEU A 123 -2.14 -3.19 0.43
C LEU A 123 -3.49 -2.52 0.70
N SER A 124 -4.50 -3.32 1.04
CA SER A 124 -5.81 -2.80 1.43
C SER A 124 -5.88 -2.49 2.92
N PHE A 125 -6.57 -1.41 3.30
CA PHE A 125 -6.63 -0.92 4.69
C PHE A 125 -7.86 -1.36 5.49
N VAL A 126 -8.92 -1.84 4.84
CA VAL A 126 -10.11 -2.34 5.54
C VAL A 126 -10.97 -3.20 4.61
N ASN A 127 -11.84 -4.04 5.17
CA ASN A 127 -12.79 -4.85 4.43
C ASN A 127 -14.21 -4.27 4.46
N GLN A 128 -14.93 -4.36 3.34
CA GLN A 128 -16.38 -4.23 3.32
C GLN A 128 -17.06 -5.36 4.13
N TRP A 129 -16.51 -6.57 4.01
CA TRP A 129 -17.06 -7.79 4.59
C TRP A 129 -16.48 -8.08 5.98
N ASN A 130 -16.99 -9.11 6.64
CA ASN A 130 -16.67 -9.43 8.03
C ASN A 130 -15.38 -10.24 8.20
N ASP A 131 -14.84 -10.82 7.13
CA ASP A 131 -13.58 -11.58 7.19
C ASP A 131 -12.45 -10.67 7.64
N PHE A 132 -11.76 -11.09 8.71
CA PHE A 132 -10.74 -10.29 9.40
C PHE A 132 -11.28 -8.93 9.91
N GLY A 133 -12.56 -8.89 10.27
CA GLY A 133 -13.23 -7.74 10.89
C GLY A 133 -13.94 -6.84 9.89
N GLY A 134 -13.24 -5.86 9.31
CA GLY A 134 -13.84 -4.92 8.35
C GLY A 134 -14.73 -3.84 8.99
N LYS A 135 -15.54 -3.17 8.17
CA LYS A 135 -16.32 -2.00 8.61
C LYS A 135 -17.29 -2.28 9.77
N ALA A 136 -17.84 -3.49 9.83
CA ALA A 136 -18.71 -3.91 10.93
C ALA A 136 -17.98 -3.88 12.28
N GLN A 137 -16.69 -4.23 12.30
CA GLN A 137 -15.87 -4.17 13.50
C GLN A 137 -15.61 -2.72 13.96
N TYR A 138 -15.41 -1.80 13.02
CA TYR A 138 -15.31 -0.36 13.32
C TYR A 138 -16.59 0.17 13.98
N VAL A 139 -17.74 -0.20 13.40
CA VAL A 139 -19.06 0.15 13.91
C VAL A 139 -19.25 -0.40 15.33
N GLN A 140 -18.87 -1.65 15.56
CA GLN A 140 -18.95 -2.27 16.88
C GLN A 140 -18.07 -1.55 17.91
N TRP A 141 -16.84 -1.17 17.55
CA TRP A 141 -15.98 -0.40 18.46
C TRP A 141 -16.56 0.97 18.79
N ALA A 142 -17.15 1.67 17.81
CA ALA A 142 -17.81 2.94 18.06
C ALA A 142 -19.03 2.80 18.98
N ARG A 143 -19.87 1.77 18.76
CA ARG A 143 -21.00 1.45 19.65
C ARG A 143 -20.53 1.16 21.08
N ASN A 144 -19.46 0.37 21.23
CA ASN A 144 -18.87 0.07 22.54
C ASN A 144 -18.29 1.32 23.23
N ALA A 145 -17.87 2.33 22.45
CA ALA A 145 -17.43 3.63 22.95
C ALA A 145 -18.59 4.60 23.25
N GLY A 146 -19.85 4.16 23.11
CA GLY A 146 -21.05 4.95 23.40
C GLY A 146 -21.59 5.79 22.24
N ALA A 147 -21.04 5.64 21.02
CA ALA A 147 -21.57 6.35 19.86
C ALA A 147 -22.85 5.68 19.33
N TYR A 148 -23.83 6.49 18.95
CA TYR A 148 -25.01 6.00 18.23
C TYR A 148 -24.66 5.81 16.76
N ILE A 149 -24.62 4.54 16.31
CA ILE A 149 -24.38 4.17 14.91
C ILE A 149 -25.58 3.40 14.40
N SER A 150 -26.25 3.95 13.39
CA SER A 150 -27.52 3.46 12.87
C SER A 150 -27.35 2.15 12.09
N ASN A 151 -26.35 2.09 11.23
CA ASN A 151 -26.06 0.95 10.36
C ASN A 151 -24.57 0.95 9.94
N ASP A 152 -24.12 -0.09 9.23
CA ASP A 152 -22.69 -0.24 8.92
C ASP A 152 -22.17 0.74 7.85
N ASP A 153 -23.04 1.31 7.01
CA ASP A 153 -22.67 2.32 6.00
C ASP A 153 -22.38 3.69 6.64
N ASP A 154 -22.73 3.89 7.91
CA ASP A 154 -22.26 5.04 8.70
C ASP A 154 -20.72 5.07 8.79
N PHE A 155 -20.03 3.96 8.47
CA PHE A 155 -18.58 3.93 8.28
C PHE A 155 -18.07 5.05 7.35
N TYR A 156 -18.81 5.37 6.29
CA TYR A 156 -18.40 6.36 5.29
C TYR A 156 -18.61 7.81 5.75
N THR A 157 -19.48 8.05 6.73
CA THR A 157 -19.98 9.40 7.07
C THR A 157 -19.73 9.78 8.52
N HIS A 158 -19.82 8.84 9.46
CA HIS A 158 -19.76 9.11 10.89
C HIS A 158 -18.36 9.55 11.32
N PRO A 159 -18.21 10.71 11.98
CA PRO A 159 -16.90 11.33 12.22
C PRO A 159 -15.97 10.45 13.07
N LEU A 160 -16.49 9.71 14.05
CA LEU A 160 -15.69 8.79 14.86
C LEU A 160 -15.14 7.61 14.04
N LEU A 161 -15.93 7.06 13.12
CA LEU A 161 -15.52 5.92 12.29
C LEU A 161 -14.46 6.37 11.27
N LYS A 162 -14.67 7.52 10.64
CA LYS A 162 -13.66 8.17 9.78
C LYS A 162 -12.36 8.44 10.53
N LYS A 163 -12.43 8.90 11.79
CA LYS A 163 -11.25 9.11 12.63
C LYS A 163 -10.50 7.81 12.89
N TYR A 164 -11.19 6.73 13.28
CA TYR A 164 -10.57 5.43 13.48
C TYR A 164 -9.86 4.92 12.21
N TYR A 165 -10.49 5.13 11.05
CA TYR A 165 -9.96 4.69 9.77
C TYR A 165 -8.73 5.50 9.34
N LYS A 166 -8.79 6.83 9.43
CA LYS A 166 -7.64 7.70 9.13
C LYS A 166 -6.45 7.42 10.05
N ASN A 167 -6.69 7.21 11.34
CA ASN A 167 -5.64 6.82 12.29
C ASN A 167 -5.00 5.47 11.93
N HIS A 168 -5.77 4.55 11.34
CA HIS A 168 -5.23 3.27 10.87
C HIS A 168 -4.36 3.42 9.64
N ILE A 169 -4.83 4.16 8.64
CA ILE A 169 -4.02 4.46 7.45
C ILE A 169 -2.71 5.13 7.86
N GLU A 170 -2.78 6.17 8.68
CA GLU A 170 -1.59 6.87 9.19
C GLU A 170 -0.62 5.90 9.87
N LYS A 171 -1.11 5.05 10.78
CA LYS A 171 -0.29 4.06 11.49
C LYS A 171 0.42 3.10 10.52
N VAL A 172 -0.25 2.66 9.45
CA VAL A 172 0.33 1.74 8.46
C VAL A 172 1.35 2.45 7.59
N ILE A 173 1.00 3.57 6.96
CA ILE A 173 1.89 4.23 6.00
C ILE A 173 3.15 4.81 6.65
N THR A 174 3.08 5.23 7.92
CA THR A 174 4.25 5.75 8.65
C THR A 174 5.03 4.66 9.37
N ARG A 175 4.63 3.39 9.29
CA ARG A 175 5.33 2.31 10.00
C ARG A 175 6.74 2.14 9.45
N LEU A 176 7.74 2.15 10.34
CA LEU A 176 9.11 1.78 10.01
C LEU A 176 9.22 0.26 9.99
N ASN A 177 9.50 -0.32 8.82
CA ASN A 177 9.64 -1.77 8.70
C ASN A 177 10.79 -2.26 9.59
N SER A 178 10.52 -3.21 10.49
CA SER A 178 11.51 -3.70 11.46
C SER A 178 12.68 -4.47 10.82
N ILE A 179 12.51 -4.95 9.58
CA ILE A 179 13.50 -5.72 8.82
C ILE A 179 14.24 -4.81 7.84
N THR A 180 13.52 -4.12 6.95
CA THR A 180 14.14 -3.31 5.90
C THR A 180 14.61 -1.94 6.39
N ARG A 181 14.10 -1.49 7.55
CA ARG A 181 14.35 -0.15 8.12
C ARG A 181 13.91 1.00 7.21
N VAL A 182 12.97 0.74 6.30
CA VAL A 182 12.34 1.73 5.44
C VAL A 182 10.91 1.96 5.94
N ALA A 183 10.47 3.22 6.00
CA ALA A 183 9.07 3.49 6.30
C ALA A 183 8.20 3.02 5.14
N TYR A 184 7.02 2.46 5.40
CA TYR A 184 6.21 1.85 4.36
C TYR A 184 5.88 2.80 3.21
N LYS A 185 5.55 4.06 3.51
CA LYS A 185 5.34 5.12 2.50
C LYS A 185 6.55 5.38 1.59
N ASP A 186 7.75 5.02 2.05
CA ASP A 186 9.02 5.22 1.37
C ASP A 186 9.57 3.91 0.75
N ASP A 187 8.83 2.78 0.85
CA ASP A 187 9.27 1.48 0.32
C ASP A 187 8.68 1.20 -1.09
N PRO A 188 9.48 1.22 -2.17
CA PRO A 188 9.00 1.02 -3.54
C PRO A 188 8.53 -0.42 -3.83
N THR A 189 8.62 -1.33 -2.86
CA THR A 189 7.98 -2.64 -2.93
C THR A 189 6.46 -2.50 -2.94
N ILE A 190 5.92 -1.46 -2.31
CA ILE A 190 4.49 -1.16 -2.27
C ILE A 190 4.12 -0.37 -3.53
N MET A 191 3.35 -1.00 -4.42
CA MET A 191 2.86 -0.39 -5.66
C MET A 191 1.72 0.57 -5.40
N ALA A 192 0.75 0.17 -4.57
CA ALA A 192 -0.43 0.97 -4.31
C ALA A 192 -1.03 0.68 -2.94
N TRP A 193 -1.69 1.71 -2.42
CA TRP A 193 -2.58 1.64 -1.28
C TRP A 193 -4.01 1.50 -1.78
N GLU A 194 -4.73 0.51 -1.26
CA GLU A 194 -6.16 0.32 -1.55
C GLU A 194 -6.97 0.74 -0.33
N LEU A 195 -7.93 1.65 -0.55
CA LEU A 195 -8.73 2.17 0.56
C LEU A 195 -9.51 1.06 1.26
N MET A 196 -10.26 0.27 0.51
CA MET A 196 -11.11 -0.77 1.06
C MET A 196 -11.29 -1.89 0.04
N ASN A 197 -11.36 -3.13 0.54
CA ASN A 197 -11.81 -4.25 -0.25
C ASN A 197 -13.31 -4.12 -0.56
N GLU A 198 -13.66 -4.06 -1.84
CA GLU A 198 -15.04 -4.13 -2.36
C GLU A 198 -16.05 -3.19 -1.66
N PRO A 199 -15.78 -1.88 -1.53
CA PRO A 199 -16.67 -0.96 -0.84
C PRO A 199 -18.08 -0.98 -1.46
N ARG A 200 -19.11 -1.04 -0.59
CA ARG A 200 -20.52 -0.91 -0.98
C ARG A 200 -21.24 -0.07 0.08
N ASP A 201 -22.07 0.84 -0.41
CA ASP A 201 -23.03 1.60 0.38
C ASP A 201 -24.45 1.16 -0.03
N GLN A 202 -25.16 0.48 0.87
CA GLN A 202 -26.54 0.04 0.65
C GLN A 202 -27.54 1.16 0.89
N ALA A 203 -27.12 2.25 1.56
CA ALA A 203 -27.91 3.46 1.73
C ALA A 203 -27.79 4.41 0.52
N ASP A 204 -26.70 4.36 -0.26
CA ASP A 204 -26.49 5.16 -1.47
C ASP A 204 -25.93 4.35 -2.67
N TYR A 205 -26.85 3.85 -3.51
CA TYR A 205 -26.50 3.16 -4.77
C TYR A 205 -25.90 4.07 -5.85
N SER A 206 -25.91 5.40 -5.70
CA SER A 206 -25.29 6.31 -6.67
C SER A 206 -23.75 6.32 -6.58
N GLY A 207 -23.20 5.79 -5.48
CA GLY A 207 -21.77 5.76 -5.19
C GLY A 207 -21.19 7.11 -4.76
N LYS A 208 -22.01 8.17 -4.60
CA LYS A 208 -21.54 9.50 -4.21
C LYS A 208 -20.93 9.48 -2.81
N THR A 209 -21.57 8.83 -1.86
CA THR A 209 -21.07 8.73 -0.48
C THR A 209 -19.71 8.05 -0.42
N VAL A 210 -19.56 6.90 -1.10
CA VAL A 210 -18.28 6.18 -1.19
C VAL A 210 -17.21 7.05 -1.85
N ASN A 211 -17.51 7.73 -2.95
CA ASN A 211 -16.55 8.60 -3.64
C ASN A 211 -16.09 9.77 -2.78
N VAL A 212 -17.02 10.43 -2.06
CA VAL A 212 -16.69 11.53 -1.14
C VAL A 212 -15.84 11.02 0.03
N SER A 213 -16.20 9.87 0.59
CA SER A 213 -15.42 9.23 1.66
C SER A 213 -14.00 8.92 1.20
N SER A 214 -13.85 8.33 0.00
CA SER A 214 -12.57 7.99 -0.61
C SER A 214 -11.68 9.22 -0.79
N ASN A 215 -12.21 10.31 -1.35
CA ASN A 215 -11.46 11.57 -1.54
C ASN A 215 -11.01 12.17 -0.19
N SER A 216 -11.85 12.09 0.84
CA SER A 216 -11.49 12.61 2.17
C SER A 216 -10.45 11.75 2.90
N SER A 217 -10.37 10.48 2.51
CA SER A 217 -9.46 9.50 3.10
C SER A 217 -8.14 9.40 2.35
N SER A 218 -8.03 9.89 1.10
CA SER A 218 -6.76 9.91 0.35
C SER A 218 -5.91 11.17 0.57
N SER A 219 -6.43 12.15 1.32
CA SER A 219 -5.74 13.39 1.67
C SER A 219 -4.93 13.19 2.97
N PHE A 220 -3.64 12.84 2.82
CA PHE A 220 -2.64 12.75 3.91
C PHE A 220 -1.45 13.65 3.62
#